data_AF-A0A1A0LT16-F1
#
_entry.id   AF-A0A1A0LT16-F1
#
_cell.length_a   1.000
_cell.length_b   1.000
_cell.length_c   1.000
_cell.angle_alpha   90.00
_cell.angle_beta   90.00
_cell.angle_gamma   90.00
#
_symmetry.space_group_name_H-M   'P 1'
#
loop_
_entity.id
_entity.type
_entity.pdbx_description
1 polymer ?
#
loop_
_entity_poly.entity_id
_entity_poly.type
_entity_poly.pdbx_seq_one_letter_code
_entity_poly.pdbx_strand_id
1 'polypeptide(L)'
;MKNPGQYAAAAYMGGRTDGVSAILTASSPSNLIDTLAVQRVVGTEISEQMRGFRQAYQEAQAVEEASAKSAADAKAAVDAAAAVRADLQNMRARLRKQMAAVTASYAALSPAQQAGLVLPTAAVTAALGPIAPIPTVGMTGLVPNARVIVDYIMATYPGVKSIGGVRADRLPDHPSGHAVDIMIGSDMSLGDEIKADLESQAGRFGISYTMWRVAAHFDHVHVTVS
;
A
#
# COMPACT_ATOMS: atom_id res chain seq x y z
N MET A 1 -28.74 -14.74 -14.60
CA MET A 1 -29.02 -13.36 -15.05
C MET A 1 -29.25 -13.39 -16.55
N LYS A 2 -30.47 -13.06 -17.01
CA LYS A 2 -30.81 -13.07 -18.44
C LYS A 2 -30.30 -11.78 -19.09
N ASN A 3 -29.63 -11.94 -20.23
CA ASN A 3 -28.81 -10.92 -20.87
C ASN A 3 -29.69 -9.82 -21.52
N PRO A 4 -29.65 -8.55 -21.07
CA PRO A 4 -30.52 -7.48 -21.58
C PRO A 4 -30.32 -7.21 -23.08
N GLY A 5 -29.16 -7.58 -23.65
CA GLY A 5 -28.90 -7.51 -25.09
C GLY A 5 -29.81 -8.39 -25.96
N GLN A 6 -30.34 -9.50 -25.43
CA GLN A 6 -31.23 -10.39 -26.20
C GLN A 6 -32.66 -9.83 -26.33
N TYR A 7 -33.13 -9.06 -25.34
CA TYR A 7 -34.44 -8.39 -25.40
C TYR A 7 -34.40 -7.16 -26.32
N ALA A 8 -33.30 -6.39 -26.28
CA ALA A 8 -33.06 -5.29 -27.21
C ALA A 8 -32.93 -5.78 -28.66
N ALA A 9 -32.26 -6.91 -28.88
CA ALA A 9 -32.17 -7.52 -30.20
C ALA A 9 -33.53 -8.08 -30.69
N ALA A 10 -34.36 -8.64 -29.81
CA ALA A 10 -35.69 -9.14 -30.19
C ALA A 10 -36.66 -8.02 -30.58
N ALA A 11 -36.59 -6.84 -29.93
CA ALA A 11 -37.38 -5.66 -30.30
C ALA A 11 -36.86 -4.96 -31.57
N TYR A 12 -35.54 -5.02 -31.83
CA TYR A 12 -34.93 -4.45 -33.03
C TYR A 12 -35.04 -5.37 -34.26
N MET A 13 -35.05 -6.69 -34.06
CA MET A 13 -35.16 -7.70 -35.12
C MET A 13 -36.61 -8.15 -35.35
N GLY A 14 -37.52 -7.92 -34.40
CA GLY A 14 -38.92 -8.29 -34.49
C GLY A 14 -39.80 -7.07 -34.75
N GLY A 15 -40.07 -6.77 -36.02
CA GLY A 15 -41.24 -5.97 -36.37
C GLY A 15 -40.99 -4.71 -37.18
N ARG A 16 -40.24 -4.80 -38.29
CA ARG A 16 -40.74 -4.14 -39.51
C ARG A 16 -41.78 -5.06 -40.13
N THR A 17 -42.99 -5.08 -39.58
CA THR A 17 -44.15 -5.41 -40.41
C THR A 17 -44.39 -4.16 -41.24
N ASP A 18 -43.89 -4.19 -42.47
CA ASP A 18 -44.02 -3.11 -43.43
C ASP A 18 -45.45 -2.58 -43.42
N GLY A 19 -45.63 -1.25 -43.32
CA GLY A 19 -46.94 -0.62 -43.13
C GLY A 19 -48.00 -1.06 -44.16
N VAL A 20 -47.57 -1.63 -45.28
CA VAL A 20 -48.40 -2.22 -46.34
C VAL A 20 -49.13 -3.49 -45.89
N SER A 21 -48.53 -4.34 -45.05
CA SER A 21 -49.17 -5.58 -44.56
C SER A 21 -50.20 -5.31 -43.44
N ALA A 22 -49.94 -4.28 -42.64
CA ALA A 22 -50.88 -3.78 -41.63
C ALA A 22 -52.11 -3.11 -42.28
N ILE A 23 -51.96 -2.48 -43.46
CA ILE A 23 -53.09 -1.92 -44.24
C ILE A 23 -54.03 -3.03 -44.76
N LEU A 24 -53.50 -4.20 -45.12
CA LEU A 24 -54.28 -5.30 -45.72
C LEU A 24 -55.00 -6.19 -44.70
N THR A 25 -54.63 -6.10 -43.42
CA THR A 25 -55.18 -6.95 -42.33
C THR A 25 -55.91 -6.14 -41.26
N ALA A 26 -55.79 -4.81 -41.26
CA ALA A 26 -56.54 -3.96 -40.35
C ALA A 26 -58.03 -3.96 -40.69
N SER A 27 -58.85 -4.26 -39.68
CA SER A 27 -60.32 -4.34 -39.80
C SER A 27 -60.98 -3.01 -40.18
N SER A 28 -60.26 -1.88 -40.02
CA SER A 28 -60.65 -0.54 -40.47
C SER A 28 -59.43 0.42 -40.49
N PRO A 29 -59.48 1.53 -41.25
CA PRO A 29 -58.43 2.56 -41.24
C PRO A 29 -58.16 3.18 -39.86
N SER A 30 -59.17 3.28 -38.98
CA SER A 30 -59.01 3.80 -37.63
C SER A 30 -58.19 2.87 -36.73
N ASN A 31 -58.42 1.56 -36.82
CA ASN A 31 -57.68 0.57 -36.04
C ASN A 31 -56.18 0.55 -36.38
N LEU A 32 -55.83 0.85 -37.65
CA LEU A 32 -54.44 0.97 -38.07
C LEU A 32 -53.77 2.20 -37.45
N ILE A 33 -54.45 3.35 -37.44
CA ILE A 33 -53.93 4.59 -36.84
C ILE A 33 -53.70 4.40 -35.34
N ASP A 34 -54.65 3.79 -34.63
CA ASP A 34 -54.51 3.53 -33.19
C ASP A 34 -53.33 2.60 -32.89
N THR A 35 -53.15 1.54 -33.68
CA THR A 35 -52.02 0.62 -33.52
C THR A 35 -50.67 1.31 -33.75
N LEU A 36 -50.56 2.15 -34.79
CA LEU A 36 -49.35 2.90 -35.08
C LEU A 36 -49.07 3.99 -34.03
N ALA A 37 -50.11 4.61 -33.47
CA ALA A 37 -49.99 5.58 -32.40
C ALA A 37 -49.42 4.92 -31.12
N VAL A 38 -49.95 3.76 -30.73
CA VAL A 38 -49.44 2.99 -29.58
C VAL A 38 -47.99 2.55 -29.80
N GLN A 39 -47.67 1.97 -30.95
CA GLN A 39 -46.29 1.55 -31.26
C GLN A 39 -45.30 2.72 -31.23
N ARG A 40 -45.72 3.90 -31.71
CA ARG A 40 -44.89 5.12 -31.65
C ARG A 40 -44.65 5.57 -30.21
N VAL A 41 -45.68 5.58 -29.36
CA VAL A 41 -45.54 5.97 -27.94
C VAL A 41 -44.61 4.99 -27.21
N VAL A 42 -44.82 3.68 -27.39
CA VAL A 42 -43.95 2.64 -26.80
C VAL A 42 -42.51 2.75 -27.30
N GLY A 43 -42.31 2.99 -28.61
CA GLY A 43 -40.98 3.18 -29.18
C GLY A 43 -40.25 4.42 -28.65
N THR A 44 -40.98 5.52 -28.43
CA THR A 44 -40.44 6.75 -27.82
C THR A 44 -40.05 6.51 -26.37
N GLU A 45 -40.93 5.90 -25.57
CA GLU A 45 -40.69 5.59 -24.15
C GLU A 45 -39.46 4.68 -23.96
N ILE A 46 -39.36 3.58 -24.74
CA ILE A 46 -38.21 2.68 -24.68
C ILE A 46 -36.92 3.41 -25.07
N SER A 47 -36.98 4.28 -26.07
CA SER A 47 -35.81 5.07 -26.50
C SER A 47 -35.36 6.06 -25.43
N GLU A 48 -36.29 6.68 -24.70
CA GLU A 48 -36.02 7.57 -23.57
C GLU A 48 -35.42 6.81 -22.39
N GLN A 49 -36.01 5.68 -21.99
CA GLN A 49 -35.47 4.83 -20.93
C GLN A 49 -34.06 4.34 -21.27
N MET A 50 -33.81 3.89 -22.50
CA MET A 50 -32.48 3.46 -22.93
C MET A 50 -31.46 4.61 -22.96
N ARG A 51 -31.88 5.85 -23.22
CA ARG A 51 -31.01 7.03 -23.04
C ARG A 51 -30.72 7.29 -21.56
N GLY A 52 -31.73 7.22 -20.70
CA GLY A 52 -31.59 7.36 -19.25
C GLY A 52 -30.65 6.31 -18.65
N PHE A 53 -30.81 5.03 -19.01
CA PHE A 53 -29.91 3.96 -18.56
C PHE A 53 -28.48 4.18 -19.02
N ARG A 54 -28.26 4.64 -20.25
CA ARG A 54 -26.91 4.94 -20.74
C ARG A 54 -26.27 6.09 -19.98
N GLN A 55 -27.02 7.16 -19.69
CA GLN A 55 -26.52 8.27 -18.87
C GLN A 55 -26.21 7.81 -17.45
N ALA A 56 -27.14 7.12 -16.79
CA ALA A 56 -26.92 6.61 -15.43
C ALA A 56 -25.72 5.65 -15.35
N TYR A 57 -25.51 4.83 -16.38
CA TYR A 57 -24.34 3.96 -16.47
C TYR A 57 -23.03 4.75 -16.63
N GLN A 58 -23.01 5.78 -17.47
CA GLN A 58 -21.84 6.66 -17.63
C GLN A 58 -21.53 7.44 -16.34
N GLU A 59 -22.56 7.94 -15.66
CA GLU A 59 -22.41 8.61 -14.36
C GLU A 59 -21.87 7.65 -13.30
N ALA A 60 -22.39 6.42 -13.23
CA ALA A 60 -21.89 5.40 -12.30
C ALA A 60 -20.42 5.06 -12.54
N GLN A 61 -20.00 4.90 -13.80
CA GLN A 61 -18.59 4.68 -14.15
C GLN A 61 -17.70 5.85 -13.73
N ALA A 62 -18.13 7.09 -13.97
CA ALA A 62 -17.38 8.27 -13.56
C ALA A 62 -17.23 8.37 -12.03
N VAL A 63 -18.27 8.01 -11.28
CA VAL A 63 -18.24 7.97 -9.81
C VAL A 63 -17.31 6.86 -9.30
N GLU A 64 -17.33 5.69 -9.93
CA GLU A 64 -16.44 4.58 -9.59
C GLU A 64 -14.96 4.96 -9.83
N GLU A 65 -14.64 5.55 -10.97
CA GLU A 65 -13.30 6.05 -11.28
C GLU A 65 -12.82 7.11 -10.28
N ALA A 66 -13.70 8.08 -9.97
CA ALA A 66 -13.39 9.11 -8.97
C ALA A 66 -13.19 8.52 -7.57
N SER A 67 -13.95 7.47 -7.22
CA SER A 67 -13.81 6.76 -5.94
C SER A 67 -12.51 5.96 -5.88
N ALA A 68 -12.15 5.26 -6.95
CA ALA A 68 -10.89 4.53 -7.06
C ALA A 68 -9.68 5.47 -6.95
N LYS A 69 -9.74 6.63 -7.62
CA LYS A 69 -8.73 7.68 -7.48
C LYS A 69 -8.62 8.18 -6.05
N SER A 70 -9.75 8.48 -5.40
CA SER A 70 -9.76 8.95 -4.02
C SER A 70 -9.15 7.94 -3.05
N ALA A 71 -9.43 6.65 -3.24
CA ALA A 71 -8.83 5.58 -2.43
C ALA A 71 -7.32 5.47 -2.62
N ALA A 72 -6.83 5.59 -3.86
CA ALA A 72 -5.40 5.58 -4.16
C ALA A 72 -4.68 6.79 -3.54
N ASP A 73 -5.25 7.99 -3.67
CA ASP A 73 -4.70 9.22 -3.08
C ASP A 73 -4.67 9.13 -1.54
N ALA A 74 -5.71 8.57 -0.91
CA ALA A 74 -5.74 8.32 0.54
C ALA A 74 -4.66 7.33 0.99
N LYS A 75 -4.47 6.23 0.25
CA LYS A 75 -3.39 5.28 0.53
C LYS A 75 -2.01 5.93 0.43
N ALA A 76 -1.78 6.72 -0.61
CA ALA A 76 -0.52 7.45 -0.78
C ALA A 76 -0.26 8.43 0.37
N ALA A 77 -1.28 9.12 0.86
CA ALA A 77 -1.17 10.03 2.01
C ALA A 77 -0.81 9.29 3.32
N VAL A 78 -1.40 8.11 3.55
CA VAL A 78 -1.07 7.26 4.70
C VAL A 78 0.38 6.76 4.62
N ASP A 79 0.81 6.30 3.45
CA ASP A 79 2.18 5.81 3.23
C ASP A 79 3.20 6.95 3.42
N ALA A 80 2.89 8.17 2.95
CA ALA A 80 3.71 9.36 3.19
C ALA A 80 3.79 9.74 4.68
N ALA A 81 2.66 9.68 5.41
CA ALA A 81 2.64 9.96 6.85
C ALA A 81 3.44 8.91 7.64
N ALA A 82 3.40 7.64 7.23
CA ALA A 82 4.23 6.59 7.81
C ALA A 82 5.73 6.84 7.58
N ALA A 83 6.11 7.30 6.39
CA ALA A 83 7.49 7.69 6.08
C ALA A 83 7.97 8.83 6.97
N VAL A 84 7.20 9.93 7.10
CA VAL A 84 7.54 11.09 7.95
C VAL A 84 7.65 10.68 9.42
N ARG A 85 6.68 9.92 9.94
CA ARG A 85 6.72 9.43 11.33
C ARG A 85 8.02 8.71 11.60
N ALA A 86 8.43 7.89 10.67
CA ALA A 86 9.59 7.08 10.88
C ALA A 86 10.89 7.88 10.68
N ASP A 87 10.96 8.81 9.73
CA ASP A 87 12.09 9.75 9.64
C ASP A 87 12.29 10.51 10.97
N LEU A 88 11.21 10.96 11.61
CA LEU A 88 11.28 11.56 12.95
C LEU A 88 11.82 10.60 14.02
N GLN A 89 11.54 9.29 13.92
CA GLN A 89 12.14 8.29 14.81
C GLN A 89 13.65 8.15 14.54
N ASN A 90 14.07 8.12 13.27
CA ASN A 90 15.48 8.10 12.86
C ASN A 90 16.22 9.32 13.46
N MET A 91 15.65 10.52 13.30
CA MET A 91 16.21 11.76 13.83
C MET A 91 16.30 11.75 15.36
N ARG A 92 15.26 11.30 16.07
CA ARG A 92 15.26 11.18 17.54
C ARG A 92 16.35 10.22 18.02
N ALA A 93 16.53 9.10 17.33
CA ALA A 93 17.54 8.13 17.68
C ALA A 93 18.96 8.62 17.42
N ARG A 94 19.20 9.28 16.27
CA ARG A 94 20.49 9.91 15.95
C ARG A 94 20.85 10.98 16.97
N LEU A 95 19.89 11.84 17.33
CA LEU A 95 20.10 12.88 18.34
C LEU A 95 20.44 12.27 19.70
N ARG A 96 19.80 11.16 20.09
CA ARG A 96 20.17 10.43 21.32
C ARG A 96 21.60 9.89 21.29
N LYS A 97 22.03 9.26 20.20
CA LYS A 97 23.42 8.78 20.05
C LYS A 97 24.42 9.93 20.19
N GLN A 98 24.14 11.07 19.55
CA GLN A 98 24.98 12.28 19.67
C GLN A 98 25.00 12.83 21.09
N MET A 99 23.87 12.89 21.78
CA MET A 99 23.81 13.33 23.18
C MET A 99 24.59 12.40 24.11
N ALA A 100 24.52 11.08 23.90
CA ALA A 100 25.28 10.11 24.67
C ALA A 100 26.79 10.31 24.46
N ALA A 101 27.22 10.52 23.22
CA ALA A 101 28.61 10.82 22.90
C ALA A 101 29.08 12.14 23.57
N VAL A 102 28.30 13.22 23.48
CA VAL A 102 28.62 14.50 24.15
C VAL A 102 28.72 14.33 25.67
N THR A 103 27.81 13.55 26.27
CA THR A 103 27.84 13.26 27.72
C THR A 103 29.11 12.49 28.10
N ALA A 104 29.50 11.49 27.30
CA ALA A 104 30.73 10.72 27.52
C ALA A 104 31.99 11.59 27.35
N SER A 105 32.04 12.44 26.32
CA SER A 105 33.14 13.38 26.12
C SER A 105 33.26 14.39 27.25
N TYR A 106 32.13 14.90 27.77
CA TYR A 106 32.12 15.78 28.94
C TYR A 106 32.63 15.07 30.20
N ALA A 107 32.21 13.83 30.44
CA ALA A 107 32.66 13.03 31.58
C ALA A 107 34.17 12.76 31.56
N ALA A 108 34.81 12.79 30.39
CA ALA A 108 36.26 12.63 30.24
C ALA A 108 37.08 13.91 30.52
N LEU A 109 36.44 15.09 30.65
CA LEU A 109 37.12 16.36 30.98
C LEU A 109 37.48 16.45 32.46
N SER A 110 38.52 17.23 32.80
CA SER A 110 38.86 17.49 34.21
C SER A 110 37.82 18.39 34.89
N PRO A 111 37.69 18.36 36.23
CA PRO A 111 36.73 19.19 36.96
C PRO A 111 36.84 20.70 36.68
N ALA A 112 38.06 21.19 36.47
CA ALA A 112 38.31 22.60 36.12
C ALA A 112 37.86 22.97 34.70
N GLN A 113 37.86 22.01 33.77
CA GLN A 113 37.36 22.19 32.40
C GLN A 113 35.85 22.00 32.29
N GLN A 114 35.27 21.20 33.20
CA GLN A 114 33.82 21.04 33.33
C GLN A 114 33.17 22.30 33.93
N ALA A 115 33.90 23.04 34.77
CA ALA A 115 33.45 24.31 35.34
C ALA A 115 33.21 25.35 34.23
N GLY A 116 31.94 25.68 33.98
CA GLY A 116 31.53 26.66 32.96
C GLY A 116 30.87 26.05 31.71
N LEU A 117 30.86 24.73 31.58
CA LEU A 117 30.16 24.02 30.50
C LEU A 117 28.80 23.49 31.02
N VAL A 118 27.73 23.77 30.28
CA VAL A 118 26.38 23.27 30.57
C VAL A 118 26.00 22.22 29.54
N LEU A 119 25.72 21.00 29.99
CA LEU A 119 25.22 19.95 29.12
C LEU A 119 23.72 20.15 28.81
N PRO A 120 23.26 19.83 27.58
CA PRO A 120 21.84 19.61 27.35
C PRO A 120 21.41 18.47 28.27
N THR A 121 20.59 18.81 29.27
CA THR A 121 20.30 18.00 30.45
C THR A 121 19.48 16.75 30.12
N ALA A 122 19.37 15.85 31.10
CA ALA A 122 18.43 14.73 31.10
C ALA A 122 16.99 15.13 30.72
N ALA A 123 16.60 16.40 30.92
CA ALA A 123 15.31 16.93 30.49
C ALA A 123 15.13 16.92 28.96
N VAL A 124 16.18 17.21 28.19
CA VAL A 124 16.15 17.11 26.72
C VAL A 124 16.02 15.65 26.30
N THR A 125 16.78 14.75 26.94
CA THR A 125 16.69 13.30 26.68
C THR A 125 15.33 12.71 27.07
N ALA A 126 14.69 13.23 28.12
CA ALA A 126 13.35 12.86 28.55
C ALA A 126 12.26 13.40 27.60
N ALA A 127 12.39 14.65 27.14
CA ALA A 127 11.49 15.27 26.16
C ALA A 127 11.48 14.51 24.81
N LEU A 128 12.59 13.87 24.46
CA LEU A 128 12.67 13.01 23.28
C LEU A 128 11.86 11.72 23.38
N GLY A 129 11.23 11.38 24.52
CA GLY A 129 10.30 10.24 24.74
C GLY A 129 10.86 8.84 24.39
N PRO A 130 10.26 7.71 24.77
CA PRO A 130 10.77 6.41 24.34
C PRO A 130 10.81 6.30 22.81
N ILE A 131 11.84 5.67 22.24
CA ILE A 131 11.82 5.25 20.84
C ILE A 131 10.73 4.18 20.75
N ALA A 132 9.72 4.39 19.91
CA ALA A 132 8.69 3.38 19.74
C ALA A 132 9.35 2.10 19.21
N PRO A 133 9.01 0.91 19.76
CA PRO A 133 9.56 -0.33 19.25
C PRO A 133 9.26 -0.46 17.76
N ILE A 134 10.27 -0.89 17.00
CA ILE A 134 10.14 -1.11 15.56
C ILE A 134 9.00 -2.13 15.35
N PRO A 135 7.95 -1.79 14.58
CA PRO A 135 6.88 -2.72 14.30
C PRO A 135 7.41 -4.01 13.67
N THR A 136 6.96 -5.16 14.15
CA THR A 136 7.34 -6.46 13.62
C THR A 136 6.12 -7.27 13.20
N VAL A 137 6.25 -8.05 12.12
CA VAL A 137 5.23 -8.97 11.63
C VAL A 137 5.87 -10.32 11.34
N GLY A 138 5.24 -11.42 11.74
CA GLY A 138 5.75 -12.76 11.42
C GLY A 138 6.93 -13.22 12.29
N MET A 139 7.00 -12.80 13.55
CA MET A 139 8.12 -13.21 14.43
C MET A 139 7.99 -14.64 14.96
N THR A 140 6.77 -15.20 14.98
CA THR A 140 6.52 -16.58 15.40
C THR A 140 6.95 -17.53 14.29
N GLY A 141 7.82 -18.50 14.62
CA GLY A 141 8.34 -19.48 13.67
C GLY A 141 9.66 -19.09 13.00
N LEU A 142 10.24 -17.93 13.33
CA LEU A 142 11.61 -17.61 12.92
C LEU A 142 12.60 -18.59 13.53
N VAL A 143 13.59 -18.99 12.74
CA VAL A 143 14.73 -19.76 13.24
C VAL A 143 15.63 -18.88 14.12
N PRO A 144 16.45 -19.47 15.02
CA PRO A 144 17.23 -18.70 15.98
C PRO A 144 18.13 -17.63 15.35
N ASN A 145 18.81 -17.95 14.24
CA ASN A 145 19.68 -17.00 13.56
C ASN A 145 18.90 -15.78 13.01
N ALA A 146 17.73 -16.02 12.39
CA ALA A 146 16.86 -14.94 11.92
C ALA A 146 16.39 -14.06 13.10
N ARG A 147 16.04 -14.67 14.24
CA ARG A 147 15.64 -13.94 15.45
C ARG A 147 16.77 -13.06 16.00
N VAL A 148 18.00 -13.55 16.02
CA VAL A 148 19.18 -12.78 16.44
C VAL A 148 19.41 -11.57 15.53
N ILE A 149 19.20 -11.71 14.22
CA ILE A 149 19.27 -10.57 13.29
C ILE A 149 18.19 -9.54 13.62
N VAL A 150 16.94 -9.96 13.86
CA VAL A 150 15.87 -9.03 14.26
C VAL A 150 16.28 -8.23 15.50
N ASP A 151 16.72 -8.92 16.55
CA ASP A 151 17.10 -8.27 17.82
C ASP A 151 18.30 -7.32 17.64
N TYR A 152 19.28 -7.70 16.82
CA TYR A 152 20.42 -6.85 16.45
C TYR A 152 19.98 -5.60 15.69
N ILE A 153 19.12 -5.75 14.67
CA ILE A 153 18.65 -4.63 13.86
C ILE A 153 17.85 -3.65 14.71
N MET A 154 16.97 -4.15 15.58
CA MET A 154 16.20 -3.32 16.50
C MET A 154 17.09 -2.53 17.47
N ALA A 155 18.20 -3.11 17.93
CA ALA A 155 19.14 -2.46 18.83
C ALA A 155 20.03 -1.42 18.13
N THR A 156 20.50 -1.74 16.91
CA THR A 156 21.55 -0.98 16.21
C THR A 156 20.95 0.12 15.32
N TYR A 157 19.83 -0.18 14.66
CA TYR A 157 19.19 0.62 13.62
C TYR A 157 17.75 1.01 13.98
N PRO A 158 17.58 1.91 14.97
CA PRO A 158 16.27 2.43 15.35
C PRO A 158 15.55 3.21 14.23
N GLY A 159 16.21 3.42 13.09
CA GLY A 159 15.63 4.06 11.93
C GLY A 159 14.89 3.14 10.94
N VAL A 160 14.93 1.83 11.20
CA VAL A 160 14.17 0.83 10.45
C VAL A 160 12.66 1.03 10.70
N LYS A 161 11.88 0.90 9.63
CA LYS A 161 10.44 1.23 9.60
C LYS A 161 9.59 0.10 10.16
N SER A 162 9.95 -1.12 9.79
CA SER A 162 9.34 -2.35 10.27
C SER A 162 10.22 -3.54 9.88
N ILE A 163 9.97 -4.68 10.52
CA ILE A 163 10.66 -5.93 10.21
C ILE A 163 9.63 -7.01 9.91
N GLY A 164 9.72 -7.60 8.71
CA GLY A 164 8.88 -8.73 8.29
C GLY A 164 9.62 -10.06 8.45
N GLY A 165 8.92 -11.09 8.89
CA GLY A 165 9.44 -12.45 9.06
C GLY A 165 8.57 -13.49 8.37
N VAL A 166 8.11 -14.49 9.12
CA VAL A 166 7.30 -15.62 8.63
C VAL A 166 5.97 -15.17 8.04
N ARG A 167 5.70 -15.62 6.82
CA ARG A 167 4.43 -15.46 6.10
C ARG A 167 4.33 -16.48 4.97
N ALA A 168 3.12 -16.66 4.43
CA ALA A 168 2.90 -17.52 3.28
C ALA A 168 3.39 -16.84 2.00
N ASP A 169 4.49 -17.35 1.44
CA ASP A 169 5.08 -16.88 0.18
C ASP A 169 5.29 -18.06 -0.78
N ARG A 170 5.49 -17.76 -2.07
CA ARG A 170 5.82 -18.76 -3.09
C ARG A 170 7.21 -19.38 -2.89
N LEU A 171 8.14 -18.61 -2.33
CA LEU A 171 9.51 -19.03 -2.03
C LEU A 171 9.59 -19.54 -0.59
N PRO A 172 10.50 -20.50 -0.29
CA PRO A 172 10.52 -21.18 1.01
C PRO A 172 11.11 -20.33 2.15
N ASP A 173 11.82 -19.24 1.86
CA ASP A 173 12.64 -18.56 2.87
C ASP A 173 11.81 -17.91 3.99
N HIS A 174 10.75 -17.16 3.65
CA HIS A 174 9.82 -16.62 4.65
C HIS A 174 8.95 -17.71 5.30
N PRO A 175 8.31 -18.65 4.57
CA PRO A 175 7.51 -19.73 5.17
C PRO A 175 8.28 -20.62 6.15
N SER A 176 9.56 -20.85 5.92
CA SER A 176 10.42 -21.65 6.80
C SER A 176 11.01 -20.85 7.97
N GLY A 177 10.84 -19.53 7.99
CA GLY A 177 11.35 -18.64 9.02
C GLY A 177 12.84 -18.34 8.97
N HIS A 178 13.48 -18.54 7.81
CA HIS A 178 14.89 -18.20 7.58
C HIS A 178 15.06 -16.78 7.02
N ALA A 179 14.01 -16.17 6.47
CA ALA A 179 14.08 -14.82 5.92
C ALA A 179 13.54 -13.73 6.84
N VAL A 180 14.19 -12.57 6.75
CA VAL A 180 13.79 -11.32 7.39
C VAL A 180 13.86 -10.19 6.36
N ASP A 181 12.79 -9.42 6.25
CA ASP A 181 12.75 -8.17 5.48
C ASP A 181 12.88 -6.98 6.41
N ILE A 182 13.91 -6.17 6.20
CA ILE A 182 14.20 -4.97 6.97
C ILE A 182 13.75 -3.77 6.15
N MET A 183 12.60 -3.20 6.51
CA MET A 183 12.00 -2.08 5.78
C MET A 183 12.71 -0.77 6.14
N ILE A 184 13.26 -0.07 5.14
CA ILE A 184 14.02 1.18 5.31
C ILE A 184 13.21 2.43 4.93
N GLY A 185 12.10 2.26 4.22
CA GLY A 185 11.28 3.37 3.72
C GLY A 185 11.96 4.06 2.54
N SER A 186 12.13 5.38 2.60
CA SER A 186 12.85 6.16 1.57
C SER A 186 14.34 6.38 1.87
N ASP A 187 14.85 5.87 3.00
CA ASP A 187 16.23 6.07 3.44
C ASP A 187 17.16 5.02 2.79
N MET A 188 17.52 5.27 1.53
CA MET A 188 18.37 4.35 0.76
C MET A 188 19.77 4.20 1.36
N SER A 189 20.31 5.26 1.97
CA SER A 189 21.59 5.21 2.66
C SER A 189 21.58 4.27 3.87
N LEU A 190 20.47 4.23 4.61
CA LEU A 190 20.29 3.27 5.70
C LEU A 190 20.28 1.84 5.20
N GLY A 191 19.63 1.57 4.05
CA GLY A 191 19.66 0.25 3.41
C GLY A 191 21.08 -0.17 3.00
N ASP A 192 21.85 0.75 2.41
CA ASP A 192 23.25 0.51 2.05
C ASP A 192 24.12 0.19 3.30
N GLU A 193 23.93 0.95 4.39
CA GLU A 193 24.64 0.76 5.67
C GLU A 193 24.30 -0.60 6.31
N ILE A 194 23.01 -0.93 6.42
CA ILE A 194 22.55 -2.19 7.02
C ILE A 194 23.06 -3.40 6.22
N LYS A 195 22.95 -3.35 4.90
CA LYS A 195 23.44 -4.43 4.04
C LYS A 195 24.94 -4.66 4.27
N ALA A 196 25.75 -3.60 4.19
CA ALA A 196 27.19 -3.70 4.34
C ALA A 196 27.59 -4.23 5.72
N ASP A 197 26.92 -3.78 6.78
CA ASP A 197 27.18 -4.26 8.14
C ASP A 197 26.84 -5.75 8.30
N LEU A 198 25.66 -6.17 7.83
CA LEU A 198 25.25 -7.57 7.89
C LEU A 198 26.19 -8.49 7.10
N GLU A 199 26.64 -8.06 5.91
CA GLU A 199 27.61 -8.81 5.12
C GLU A 199 28.97 -8.92 5.82
N SER A 200 29.43 -7.85 6.47
CA SER A 200 30.69 -7.87 7.24
C SER A 200 30.64 -8.85 8.42
N GLN A 201 29.44 -9.23 8.86
CA GLN A 201 29.18 -10.12 9.98
C GLN A 201 28.44 -11.40 9.54
N ALA A 202 28.46 -11.75 8.25
CA ALA A 202 27.65 -12.85 7.72
C ALA A 202 27.89 -14.18 8.44
N GLY A 203 29.16 -14.51 8.76
CA GLY A 203 29.51 -15.72 9.52
C GLY A 203 28.98 -15.71 10.96
N ARG A 204 28.92 -14.55 11.61
CA ARG A 204 28.38 -14.40 12.97
C ARG A 204 26.88 -14.70 13.00
N PHE A 205 26.16 -14.24 11.98
CA PHE A 205 24.71 -14.35 11.90
C PHE A 205 24.22 -15.57 11.13
N GLY A 206 25.12 -16.38 10.56
CA GLY A 206 24.75 -17.51 9.71
C GLY A 206 23.99 -17.05 8.46
N ILE A 207 24.37 -15.91 7.87
CA ILE A 207 23.69 -15.38 6.68
C ILE A 207 24.09 -16.20 5.46
N SER A 208 23.09 -16.75 4.78
CA SER A 208 23.26 -17.43 3.50
C SER A 208 23.36 -16.42 2.35
N TYR A 209 22.47 -15.42 2.34
CA TYR A 209 22.51 -14.34 1.35
C TYR A 209 21.75 -13.10 1.80
N THR A 210 22.03 -11.97 1.16
CA THR A 210 21.25 -10.74 1.26
C THR A 210 20.81 -10.24 -0.12
N MET A 211 19.67 -9.57 -0.18
CA MET A 211 19.16 -8.90 -1.39
C MET A 211 18.81 -7.46 -1.05
N TRP A 212 19.35 -6.52 -1.85
CA TRP A 212 19.10 -5.09 -1.72
C TRP A 212 19.40 -4.43 -3.07
N ARG A 213 18.50 -3.56 -3.51
CA ARG A 213 18.56 -2.87 -4.82
C ARG A 213 18.72 -3.84 -5.99
N VAL A 214 18.06 -4.99 -5.86
CA VAL A 214 17.85 -5.99 -6.92
C VAL A 214 16.35 -6.11 -7.20
N ALA A 215 15.98 -6.79 -8.29
CA ALA A 215 14.57 -6.96 -8.66
C ALA A 215 13.73 -7.45 -7.47
N ALA A 216 12.57 -6.81 -7.26
CA ALA A 216 11.65 -7.02 -6.14
C ALA A 216 12.18 -6.69 -4.72
N HIS A 217 13.40 -6.17 -4.56
CA HIS A 217 14.04 -5.86 -3.27
C HIS A 217 14.73 -4.49 -3.30
N PHE A 218 14.07 -3.47 -3.85
CA PHE A 218 14.62 -2.10 -3.96
C PHE A 218 14.24 -1.19 -2.78
N ASP A 219 13.25 -1.59 -1.98
CA ASP A 219 12.65 -0.80 -0.90
C ASP A 219 12.87 -1.39 0.51
N HIS A 220 13.48 -2.58 0.58
CA HIS A 220 13.88 -3.25 1.82
C HIS A 220 15.13 -4.10 1.63
N VAL A 221 15.88 -4.30 2.71
CA VAL A 221 16.99 -5.26 2.76
C VAL A 221 16.40 -6.62 3.16
N HIS A 222 16.49 -7.59 2.27
CA HIS A 222 16.10 -8.97 2.56
C HIS A 222 17.33 -9.78 2.96
N VAL A 223 17.17 -10.58 4.00
CA VAL A 223 18.26 -11.38 4.57
C VAL A 223 17.74 -12.78 4.80
N THR A 224 18.46 -13.78 4.28
CA THR A 224 18.17 -15.19 4.52
C THR A 224 19.33 -15.84 5.26
N VAL A 225 19.01 -16.56 6.33
CA VAL A 225 19.98 -17.33 7.13
C VAL A 225 19.99 -18.81 6.75
N SER A 226 21.09 -19.47 7.07
CA SER A 226 21.27 -20.93 6.99
C SER A 226 20.55 -21.68 8.10
#